data_AF-A0A3A8LDP2-F1
#
_entry.id   AF-A0A3A8LDP2-F1
#
_cell.length_a   1.000
_cell.length_b   1.000
_cell.length_c   1.000
_cell.angle_alpha   90.00
_cell.angle_beta   90.00
_cell.angle_gamma   90.00
#
_symmetry.space_group_name_H-M   'P 1'
#
loop_
_entity.id
_entity.type
_entity.pdbx_description
1 polymer ?
#
loop_
_entity_poly.entity_id
_entity_poly.type
_entity_poly.pdbx_seq_one_letter_code
_entity_poly.pdbx_strand_id
1 'polypeptide(L)'
;MSKTAQFSWQLIRDSMDGYESERLAKVLRAYLEPRVPPGTRKLTDEQRKDMAKHIQHLLNENLPAWYTETGAYLGNESMGGYCWCHSFFNQRPTPNMRVQDNIQLMLNALEQRRDWLFKLDAVYQSLREGLPSEPGDDDIRVLALADGMVEVLQITMDATGCEESWYVFADRALGWMFDALALRPGYQAGKLMNKLFAFESWHSPPEEELRESAEKVAMAVVEDEGRRAHRK
;
A
#
# COMPACT_ATOMS: atom_id res chain seq x y z
N MET A 1 -5.12 -1.40 19.50
CA MET A 1 -4.43 -0.56 18.50
C MET A 1 -3.15 -0.02 19.12
N SER A 2 -2.01 -0.31 18.51
CA SER A 2 -0.71 0.22 18.94
C SER A 2 -0.64 1.74 18.72
N LYS A 3 0.03 2.46 19.62
CA LYS A 3 0.07 3.92 19.80
C LYS A 3 0.77 4.72 18.68
N THR A 4 1.10 4.14 17.53
CA THR A 4 2.05 4.75 16.58
C THR A 4 1.44 5.33 15.29
N ALA A 5 0.14 5.14 15.02
CA ALA A 5 -0.39 5.39 13.67
C ALA A 5 -0.78 6.85 13.37
N GLN A 6 -1.00 7.70 14.38
CA GLN A 6 -1.75 8.96 14.23
C GLN A 6 -1.11 10.05 13.33
N PHE A 7 0.05 9.78 12.73
CA PHE A 7 0.78 10.69 11.83
C PHE A 7 1.33 10.00 10.56
N SER A 8 0.92 8.77 10.25
CA SER A 8 1.56 7.99 9.18
C SER A 8 1.20 8.47 7.77
N TRP A 9 -0.08 8.80 7.51
CA TRP A 9 -0.50 9.15 6.15
C TRP A 9 0.08 10.46 5.63
N GLN A 10 0.03 11.54 6.43
CA GLN A 10 0.54 12.85 5.99
C GLN A 10 2.02 12.78 5.60
N LEU A 11 2.83 12.05 6.38
CA LEU A 11 4.23 11.79 6.08
C LEU A 11 4.42 11.01 4.77
N ILE A 12 3.62 9.98 4.53
CA ILE A 12 3.62 9.22 3.28
C ILE A 12 3.30 10.16 2.11
N ARG A 13 2.17 10.88 2.20
CA ARG A 13 1.65 11.78 1.17
C ARG A 13 2.67 12.85 0.76
N ASP A 14 3.21 13.58 1.73
CA ASP A 14 4.14 14.68 1.48
C ASP A 14 5.45 14.22 0.81
N SER A 15 5.74 12.92 0.89
CA SER A 15 6.96 12.33 0.34
C SER A 15 6.80 11.73 -1.05
N MET A 16 5.57 11.59 -1.57
CA MET A 16 5.29 10.91 -2.85
C MET A 16 5.91 11.63 -4.06
N ASP A 17 5.92 12.96 -4.05
CA ASP A 17 6.47 13.78 -5.14
C ASP A 17 8.02 13.77 -5.19
N GLY A 18 8.67 13.36 -4.11
CA GLY A 18 10.14 13.39 -3.95
C GLY A 18 10.89 12.23 -4.63
N TYR A 19 10.24 11.42 -5.46
CA TYR A 19 10.89 10.23 -6.05
C TYR A 19 11.74 10.57 -7.28
N GLU A 20 13.07 10.53 -7.09
CA GLU A 20 14.09 10.74 -8.12
C GLU A 20 14.51 9.42 -8.80
N SER A 21 13.65 8.87 -9.67
CA SER A 21 13.88 7.57 -10.32
C SER A 21 15.20 7.47 -11.10
N GLU A 22 15.62 8.54 -11.78
CA GLU A 22 16.90 8.58 -12.49
C GLU A 22 18.12 8.50 -11.58
N ARG A 23 18.06 9.16 -10.41
CA ARG A 23 19.13 9.08 -9.41
C ARG A 23 19.20 7.68 -8.84
N LEU A 24 18.06 7.08 -8.51
CA LEU A 24 18.01 5.71 -8.03
C LEU A 24 18.57 4.73 -9.06
N ALA A 25 18.23 4.90 -10.35
CA ALA A 25 18.78 4.11 -11.44
C ALA A 25 20.32 4.17 -11.48
N LYS A 26 20.92 5.35 -11.28
CA LYS A 26 22.38 5.53 -11.22
C LYS A 26 23.00 4.79 -10.02
N VAL A 27 22.37 4.88 -8.84
CA VAL A 27 22.82 4.19 -7.62
C VAL A 27 22.76 2.66 -7.81
N LEU A 28 21.63 2.14 -8.29
CA LEU A 28 21.45 0.71 -8.57
C LEU A 28 22.43 0.21 -9.62
N ARG A 29 22.65 1.00 -10.70
CA ARG A 29 23.62 0.69 -11.75
C ARG A 29 25.05 0.58 -11.21
N ALA A 30 25.49 1.58 -10.44
CA ALA A 30 26.82 1.60 -9.85
C ALA A 30 27.07 0.39 -8.92
N TYR A 31 26.03 -0.10 -8.25
CA TYR A 31 26.11 -1.30 -7.43
C TYR A 31 26.12 -2.60 -8.27
N LEU A 32 25.18 -2.73 -9.22
CA LEU A 32 24.90 -3.97 -9.94
C LEU A 32 25.88 -4.27 -11.09
N GLU A 33 26.26 -3.29 -11.90
CA GLU A 33 27.11 -3.50 -13.08
C GLU A 33 28.45 -4.22 -12.80
N PRO A 34 29.25 -3.84 -11.78
CA PRO A 34 30.50 -4.55 -11.49
C PRO A 34 30.27 -5.97 -10.91
N ARG A 35 29.06 -6.27 -10.43
CA ARG A 35 28.69 -7.53 -9.76
C ARG A 35 27.95 -8.51 -10.66
N VAL A 36 27.37 -8.02 -11.74
CA VAL A 36 26.65 -8.82 -12.75
C VAL A 36 27.24 -8.53 -14.13
N PRO A 37 28.38 -9.17 -14.48
CA PRO A 37 28.98 -9.04 -15.80
C PRO A 37 28.01 -9.37 -16.96
N PRO A 38 28.24 -8.85 -18.17
CA PRO A 38 27.55 -9.31 -19.37
C PRO A 38 27.79 -10.81 -19.60
N GLY A 39 26.74 -11.58 -19.85
CA GLY A 39 26.84 -13.03 -20.09
C GLY A 39 27.11 -13.87 -18.82
N THR A 40 26.84 -13.32 -17.63
CA THR A 40 27.06 -14.04 -16.37
C THR A 40 26.18 -15.29 -16.29
N ARG A 41 26.80 -16.39 -15.88
CA ARG A 41 26.13 -17.63 -15.45
C ARG A 41 25.14 -17.32 -14.32
N LYS A 42 24.12 -18.16 -14.12
CA LYS A 42 23.15 -18.03 -13.01
C LYS A 42 23.89 -17.70 -11.69
N LEU A 43 23.55 -16.57 -11.05
CA LEU A 43 24.09 -16.19 -9.74
C LEU A 43 23.80 -17.29 -8.72
N THR A 44 24.70 -17.54 -7.77
CA THR A 44 24.40 -18.47 -6.66
C THR A 44 23.31 -17.88 -5.75
N ASP A 45 22.65 -18.74 -4.97
CA ASP A 45 21.60 -18.31 -4.04
C ASP A 45 22.14 -17.36 -2.96
N GLU A 46 23.37 -17.57 -2.49
CA GLU A 46 24.03 -16.66 -1.54
C GLU A 46 24.31 -15.30 -2.17
N GLN A 47 24.87 -15.27 -3.39
CA GLN A 47 25.11 -14.02 -4.12
C GLN A 47 23.81 -13.23 -4.31
N ARG A 48 22.71 -13.90 -4.68
CA ARG A 48 21.41 -13.25 -4.84
C ARG A 48 20.89 -12.70 -3.51
N LYS A 49 20.97 -13.47 -2.42
CA LYS A 49 20.51 -13.02 -1.09
C LYS A 49 21.30 -11.81 -0.59
N ASP A 50 22.63 -11.84 -0.73
CA ASP A 50 23.49 -10.74 -0.28
C ASP A 50 23.26 -9.48 -1.12
N MET A 51 23.11 -9.64 -2.43
CA MET A 51 22.79 -8.51 -3.31
C MET A 51 21.40 -7.94 -3.01
N ALA A 52 20.37 -8.78 -2.83
CA ALA A 52 19.02 -8.33 -2.51
C ALA A 52 18.99 -7.54 -1.19
N LYS A 53 19.70 -8.01 -0.15
CA LYS A 53 19.84 -7.27 1.12
C LYS A 53 20.48 -5.91 0.93
N HIS A 54 21.55 -5.84 0.13
CA HIS A 54 22.24 -4.58 -0.11
C HIS A 54 21.38 -3.61 -0.93
N ILE A 55 20.64 -4.12 -1.92
CA ILE A 55 19.68 -3.31 -2.68
C ILE A 55 18.58 -2.79 -1.74
N GLN A 56 18.03 -3.63 -0.87
CA GLN A 56 17.03 -3.20 0.12
C GLN A 56 17.58 -2.07 1.01
N HIS A 57 18.85 -2.16 1.41
CA HIS A 57 19.50 -1.09 2.16
C HIS A 57 19.64 0.20 1.32
N LEU A 58 20.10 0.10 0.08
CA LEU A 58 20.18 1.25 -0.85
C LEU A 58 18.80 1.89 -1.06
N LEU A 59 17.74 1.10 -1.19
CA LEU A 59 16.36 1.60 -1.31
C LEU A 59 15.94 2.37 -0.05
N ASN A 60 16.19 1.82 1.14
CA ASN A 60 15.88 2.49 2.40
C ASN A 60 16.65 3.81 2.60
N GLU A 61 17.88 3.92 2.06
CA GLU A 61 18.69 5.15 2.16
C GLU A 61 18.33 6.22 1.12
N ASN A 62 17.76 5.80 -0.02
CA ASN A 62 17.55 6.69 -1.17
C ASN A 62 16.08 6.96 -1.49
N LEU A 63 15.14 6.20 -0.93
CA LEU A 63 13.70 6.42 -1.14
C LEU A 63 13.06 7.20 0.02
N PRO A 64 12.08 8.08 -0.29
CA PRO A 64 11.34 8.82 0.74
C PRO A 64 10.41 7.94 1.60
N ALA A 65 9.74 8.59 2.56
CA ALA A 65 8.88 7.93 3.55
C ALA A 65 7.74 7.08 2.94
N TRP A 66 7.25 7.41 1.75
CA TRP A 66 6.24 6.59 1.06
C TRP A 66 6.72 5.16 0.84
N TYR A 67 8.03 4.92 0.74
CA TYR A 67 8.59 3.58 0.65
C TYR A 67 8.81 2.94 2.02
N THR A 68 9.35 3.68 2.99
CA THR A 68 9.76 3.13 4.29
C THR A 68 8.62 2.95 5.28
N GLU A 69 7.58 3.79 5.19
CA GLU A 69 6.46 3.81 6.14
C GLU A 69 5.27 2.95 5.68
N THR A 70 5.15 2.68 4.39
CA THR A 70 4.03 1.87 3.85
C THR A 70 4.17 0.39 4.16
N GLY A 71 5.40 -0.07 4.38
CA GLY A 71 5.78 -1.47 4.52
C GLY A 71 5.47 -2.32 3.27
N ALA A 72 5.24 -1.69 2.12
CA ALA A 72 5.04 -2.30 0.82
C ALA A 72 6.36 -2.34 0.04
N TYR A 73 7.37 -2.99 0.62
CA TYR A 73 8.74 -2.98 0.08
C TYR A 73 8.86 -3.66 -1.29
N LEU A 74 9.92 -3.29 -2.01
CA LEU A 74 10.29 -3.96 -3.26
C LEU A 74 10.60 -5.43 -2.99
N GLY A 75 10.13 -6.33 -3.87
CA GLY A 75 10.25 -7.77 -3.67
C GLY A 75 9.00 -8.44 -3.12
N ASN A 76 8.01 -7.65 -2.73
CA ASN A 76 6.65 -8.14 -2.55
C ASN A 76 6.03 -8.33 -3.95
N GLU A 77 5.76 -9.59 -4.30
CA GLU A 77 5.16 -9.96 -5.59
C GLU A 77 3.72 -9.44 -5.70
N SER A 78 2.96 -9.59 -4.61
CA SER A 78 1.59 -9.11 -4.45
C SER A 78 1.44 -7.60 -4.58
N MET A 79 2.51 -6.81 -4.71
CA MET A 79 2.39 -5.39 -4.99
C MET A 79 3.49 -4.94 -5.95
N GLY A 80 3.11 -4.54 -7.16
CA GLY A 80 4.05 -4.07 -8.17
C GLY A 80 4.83 -5.15 -8.93
N GLY A 81 4.50 -6.44 -8.75
CA GLY A 81 4.93 -7.54 -9.64
C GLY A 81 6.44 -7.85 -9.66
N TYR A 82 7.21 -7.38 -8.68
CA TYR A 82 8.64 -7.66 -8.57
C TYR A 82 8.92 -8.56 -7.39
N CYS A 83 9.38 -9.78 -7.68
CA CYS A 83 9.74 -10.78 -6.68
C CYS A 83 11.25 -11.05 -6.68
N TRP A 84 11.89 -11.02 -5.51
CA TRP A 84 13.31 -11.40 -5.39
C TRP A 84 13.56 -12.86 -5.80
N CYS A 85 12.57 -13.73 -5.61
CA CYS A 85 12.68 -15.15 -5.96
C CYS A 85 12.47 -15.40 -7.45
N HIS A 86 11.60 -14.66 -8.13
CA HIS A 86 11.29 -14.92 -9.53
C HIS A 86 12.01 -13.96 -10.48
N SER A 87 12.06 -12.67 -10.19
CA SER A 87 12.50 -11.62 -11.14
C SER A 87 13.97 -11.22 -10.98
N PHE A 88 14.56 -11.35 -9.79
CA PHE A 88 15.93 -10.89 -9.50
C PHE A 88 17.01 -11.86 -10.01
N PHE A 89 17.27 -11.82 -11.32
CA PHE A 89 18.24 -12.67 -12.02
C PHE A 89 18.04 -14.18 -11.77
N ASN A 90 16.79 -14.60 -11.48
CA ASN A 90 16.46 -16.00 -11.13
C ASN A 90 15.50 -16.69 -12.12
N GLN A 91 15.10 -16.04 -13.23
CA GLN A 91 14.24 -16.64 -14.26
C GLN A 91 15.01 -17.63 -15.17
N ARG A 92 14.37 -18.76 -15.51
CA ARG A 92 14.69 -19.60 -16.67
C ARG A 92 13.57 -19.41 -17.72
N PRO A 93 13.84 -19.24 -19.03
CA PRO A 93 15.11 -19.39 -19.73
C PRO A 93 15.69 -18.02 -20.14
N THR A 94 15.89 -17.09 -19.20
CA THR A 94 16.51 -15.78 -19.51
C THR A 94 17.93 -15.70 -18.95
N PRO A 95 18.89 -16.48 -19.48
CA PRO A 95 20.29 -16.46 -19.04
C PRO A 95 21.02 -15.14 -19.38
N ASN A 96 20.34 -14.13 -19.94
CA ASN A 96 20.95 -12.90 -20.47
C ASN A 96 20.21 -11.60 -20.05
N MET A 97 19.37 -11.61 -18.99
CA MET A 97 18.74 -10.35 -18.54
C MET A 97 19.84 -9.34 -18.19
N ARG A 98 19.83 -8.19 -18.88
CA ARG A 98 20.86 -7.16 -18.65
C ARG A 98 20.59 -6.49 -17.31
N VAL A 99 21.64 -5.96 -16.70
CA VAL A 99 21.52 -5.16 -15.45
C VAL A 99 20.49 -4.05 -15.61
N GLN A 100 20.50 -3.35 -16.75
CA GLN A 100 19.54 -2.28 -17.03
C GLN A 100 18.09 -2.78 -17.09
N ASP A 101 17.83 -3.96 -17.67
CA ASP A 101 16.48 -4.52 -17.75
C ASP A 101 15.95 -4.84 -16.35
N ASN A 102 16.78 -5.44 -15.49
CA ASN A 102 16.41 -5.73 -14.11
C ASN A 102 16.20 -4.44 -13.29
N ILE A 103 17.03 -3.41 -13.48
CA ILE A 103 16.82 -2.10 -12.85
C ILE A 103 15.49 -1.51 -13.30
N GLN A 104 15.16 -1.57 -14.59
CA GLN A 104 13.89 -1.05 -15.10
C GLN A 104 12.69 -1.78 -14.47
N LEU A 105 12.78 -3.10 -14.28
CA LEU A 105 11.74 -3.86 -13.58
C LEU A 105 11.57 -3.38 -12.13
N MET A 106 12.67 -3.11 -11.41
CA MET A 106 12.60 -2.55 -10.05
C MET A 106 11.94 -1.17 -10.04
N LEU A 107 12.34 -0.28 -10.96
CA LEU A 107 11.80 1.09 -11.03
C LEU A 107 10.31 1.07 -11.39
N ASN A 108 9.90 0.23 -12.34
CA ASN A 108 8.48 0.06 -12.70
C ASN A 108 7.66 -0.43 -11.51
N ALA A 109 8.20 -1.38 -10.74
CA ALA A 109 7.52 -1.90 -9.56
C ALA A 109 7.39 -0.85 -8.45
N LEU A 110 8.39 0.02 -8.29
CA LEU A 110 8.32 1.17 -7.38
C LEU A 110 7.30 2.20 -7.85
N GLU A 111 7.22 2.47 -9.16
CA GLU A 111 6.22 3.37 -9.73
C GLU A 111 4.80 2.86 -9.54
N GLN A 112 4.54 1.57 -9.78
CA GLN A 112 3.21 0.99 -9.55
C GLN A 112 2.76 1.13 -8.08
N ARG A 113 3.68 1.00 -7.13
CA ARG A 113 3.39 1.25 -5.71
C ARG A 113 3.03 2.71 -5.46
N ARG A 114 3.77 3.64 -6.07
CA ARG A 114 3.50 5.07 -5.93
C ARG A 114 2.16 5.45 -6.57
N ASP A 115 1.84 4.90 -7.74
CA ASP A 115 0.55 5.08 -8.40
C ASP A 115 -0.62 4.59 -7.54
N TRP A 116 -0.45 3.46 -6.85
CA TRP A 116 -1.44 2.97 -5.88
C TRP A 116 -1.68 3.99 -4.75
N LEU A 117 -0.61 4.57 -4.18
CA LEU A 117 -0.74 5.59 -3.14
C LEU A 117 -1.39 6.88 -3.65
N PHE A 118 -1.10 7.31 -4.87
CA PHE A 118 -1.78 8.47 -5.47
C PHE A 118 -3.28 8.23 -5.69
N LYS A 119 -3.67 7.02 -6.12
CA LYS A 119 -5.09 6.65 -6.23
C LYS A 119 -5.78 6.68 -4.87
N LEU A 120 -5.13 6.17 -3.84
CA LEU A 120 -5.63 6.25 -2.46
C LEU A 120 -5.77 7.72 -2.01
N ASP A 121 -4.77 8.57 -2.23
CA ASP A 121 -4.86 9.98 -1.85
C ASP A 121 -6.02 10.70 -2.53
N ALA A 122 -6.27 10.42 -3.82
CA ALA A 122 -7.38 11.00 -4.55
C ALA A 122 -8.73 10.70 -3.88
N VAL A 123 -8.95 9.45 -3.44
CA VAL A 123 -10.15 9.06 -2.70
C VAL A 123 -10.19 9.75 -1.35
N TYR A 124 -9.07 9.78 -0.62
CA TYR A 124 -9.03 10.40 0.71
C TYR A 124 -9.32 11.91 0.66
N GLN A 125 -8.77 12.64 -0.31
CA GLN A 125 -9.05 14.06 -0.47
C GLN A 125 -10.51 14.30 -0.89
N SER A 126 -11.02 13.50 -1.84
CA SER A 126 -12.41 13.58 -2.27
C SER A 126 -13.38 13.38 -1.10
N LEU A 127 -13.16 12.33 -0.29
CA LEU A 127 -13.94 12.09 0.92
C LEU A 127 -13.77 13.23 1.92
N ARG A 128 -12.54 13.71 2.17
CA ARG A 128 -12.29 14.78 3.13
C ARG A 128 -13.05 16.06 2.80
N GLU A 129 -13.17 16.38 1.51
CA GLU A 129 -13.88 17.56 1.02
C GLU A 129 -15.40 17.35 0.94
N GLY A 130 -15.84 16.13 0.65
CA GLY A 130 -17.24 15.78 0.39
C GLY A 130 -18.01 15.16 1.55
N LEU A 131 -17.36 14.84 2.68
CA LEU A 131 -18.01 14.12 3.78
C LEU A 131 -19.02 15.03 4.52
N PRO A 132 -20.33 14.71 4.54
CA PRO A 132 -21.35 15.52 5.19
C PRO A 132 -21.10 15.67 6.70
N SER A 133 -21.34 16.86 7.24
CA SER A 133 -21.08 17.17 8.65
C SER A 133 -22.18 17.98 9.35
N GLU A 134 -23.29 18.28 8.67
CA GLU A 134 -24.38 19.05 9.28
C GLU A 134 -25.21 18.16 10.22
N PRO A 135 -25.83 18.74 11.27
CA PRO A 135 -26.74 17.99 12.14
C PRO A 135 -27.89 17.34 11.35
N GLY A 136 -27.99 16.01 11.43
CA GLY A 136 -29.02 15.23 10.72
C GLY A 136 -28.51 14.53 9.45
N ASP A 137 -27.26 14.76 9.04
CA ASP A 137 -26.65 14.10 7.88
C ASP A 137 -26.07 12.71 8.18
N ASP A 138 -26.29 12.16 9.37
CA ASP A 138 -25.64 10.93 9.84
C ASP A 138 -25.80 9.77 8.83
N ASP A 139 -27.00 9.57 8.27
CA ASP A 139 -27.26 8.52 7.29
C ASP A 139 -26.48 8.74 5.98
N ILE A 140 -26.40 9.99 5.50
CA ILE A 140 -25.66 10.35 4.28
C ILE A 140 -24.17 10.20 4.51
N ARG A 141 -23.68 10.57 5.70
CA ARG A 141 -22.30 10.42 6.13
C ARG A 141 -21.89 8.95 6.20
N VAL A 142 -22.77 8.08 6.71
CA VAL A 142 -22.55 6.62 6.73
C VAL A 142 -22.39 6.09 5.31
N LEU A 143 -23.28 6.47 4.39
CA LEU A 143 -23.20 6.04 2.99
C LEU A 143 -21.92 6.52 2.31
N ALA A 144 -21.58 7.80 2.43
CA ALA A 144 -20.37 8.36 1.85
C ALA A 144 -19.09 7.71 2.39
N LEU A 145 -19.04 7.43 3.70
CA LEU A 145 -17.92 6.74 4.32
C LEU A 145 -17.83 5.27 3.88
N ALA A 146 -18.96 4.59 3.72
CA ALA A 146 -19.02 3.22 3.23
C ALA A 146 -18.54 3.12 1.78
N ASP A 147 -19.01 4.00 0.89
CA ASP A 147 -18.57 4.09 -0.50
C ASP A 147 -17.06 4.35 -0.58
N GLY A 148 -16.56 5.26 0.26
CA GLY A 148 -15.12 5.51 0.39
C GLY A 148 -14.31 4.29 0.79
N MET A 149 -14.79 3.49 1.76
CA MET A 149 -14.14 2.23 2.14
C MET A 149 -14.13 1.22 0.99
N VAL A 150 -15.24 1.08 0.28
CA VAL A 150 -15.36 0.18 -0.88
C VAL A 150 -14.35 0.57 -1.94
N GLU A 151 -14.24 1.85 -2.26
CA GLU A 151 -13.30 2.34 -3.28
C GLU A 151 -11.84 2.12 -2.88
N VAL A 152 -11.48 2.37 -1.63
CA VAL A 152 -10.13 2.10 -1.08
C VAL A 152 -9.78 0.62 -1.16
N LEU A 153 -10.74 -0.26 -0.83
CA LEU A 153 -10.57 -1.70 -0.91
C LEU A 153 -10.43 -2.13 -2.37
N GLN A 154 -11.23 -1.59 -3.29
CA GLN A 154 -11.13 -1.89 -4.72
C GLN A 154 -9.77 -1.47 -5.31
N ILE A 155 -9.32 -0.25 -5.02
CA ILE A 155 -8.00 0.24 -5.45
C ILE A 155 -6.88 -0.70 -4.96
N THR A 156 -7.00 -1.18 -3.72
CA THR A 156 -6.01 -2.08 -3.14
C THR A 156 -6.07 -3.47 -3.76
N MET A 157 -7.27 -4.03 -3.96
CA MET A 157 -7.48 -5.31 -4.63
C MET A 157 -6.91 -5.30 -6.05
N ASP A 158 -7.15 -4.23 -6.81
CA ASP A 158 -6.63 -4.05 -8.16
C ASP A 158 -5.10 -3.95 -8.16
N ALA A 159 -4.53 -3.21 -7.21
CA ALA A 159 -3.08 -3.04 -7.09
C ALA A 159 -2.36 -4.33 -6.68
N THR A 160 -3.05 -5.22 -5.95
CA THR A 160 -2.45 -6.46 -5.44
C THR A 160 -2.87 -7.73 -6.16
N GLY A 161 -3.84 -7.65 -7.08
CA GLY A 161 -4.43 -8.84 -7.71
C GLY A 161 -5.09 -9.80 -6.71
N CYS A 162 -5.40 -9.34 -5.48
CA CYS A 162 -5.83 -10.18 -4.35
C CYS A 162 -4.88 -11.36 -4.03
N GLU A 163 -3.59 -11.23 -4.36
CA GLU A 163 -2.58 -12.24 -4.02
C GLU A 163 -2.31 -12.33 -2.50
N GLU A 164 -1.39 -13.20 -2.10
CA GLU A 164 -1.09 -13.47 -0.69
C GLU A 164 -0.87 -12.17 0.11
N SER A 165 -1.54 -12.09 1.27
CA SER A 165 -1.44 -10.97 2.22
C SER A 165 -2.01 -9.62 1.74
N TRP A 166 -2.82 -9.56 0.67
CA TRP A 166 -3.45 -8.31 0.23
C TRP A 166 -4.27 -7.60 1.32
N TYR A 167 -4.92 -8.38 2.20
CA TYR A 167 -5.71 -7.87 3.33
C TYR A 167 -4.88 -7.03 4.32
N VAL A 168 -3.56 -7.26 4.41
CA VAL A 168 -2.66 -6.43 5.24
C VAL A 168 -2.53 -5.02 4.65
N PHE A 169 -2.49 -4.92 3.32
CA PHE A 169 -2.45 -3.62 2.63
C PHE A 169 -3.80 -2.93 2.67
N ALA A 170 -4.89 -3.69 2.58
CA ALA A 170 -6.25 -3.18 2.75
C ALA A 170 -6.46 -2.57 4.14
N ASP A 171 -6.07 -3.27 5.21
CA ASP A 171 -6.14 -2.77 6.58
C ASP A 171 -5.33 -1.47 6.75
N ARG A 172 -4.11 -1.43 6.20
CA ARG A 172 -3.28 -0.20 6.22
C ARG A 172 -3.92 0.95 5.47
N ALA A 173 -4.43 0.70 4.25
CA ALA A 173 -5.08 1.72 3.44
C ALA A 173 -6.35 2.27 4.13
N LEU A 174 -7.15 1.43 4.77
CA LEU A 174 -8.28 1.89 5.59
C LEU A 174 -7.80 2.68 6.82
N GLY A 175 -6.73 2.24 7.48
CA GLY A 175 -6.09 2.99 8.56
C GLY A 175 -5.67 4.40 8.13
N TRP A 176 -4.99 4.52 6.99
CA TRP A 176 -4.58 5.80 6.41
C TRP A 176 -5.76 6.67 5.99
N MET A 177 -6.83 6.07 5.47
CA MET A 177 -8.06 6.80 5.17
C MET A 177 -8.61 7.50 6.42
N PHE A 178 -8.74 6.78 7.53
CA PHE A 178 -9.21 7.38 8.78
C PHE A 178 -8.29 8.46 9.31
N ASP A 179 -6.97 8.25 9.22
CA ASP A 179 -5.98 9.27 9.57
C ASP A 179 -6.16 10.54 8.71
N ALA A 180 -6.34 10.37 7.39
CA ALA A 180 -6.52 11.48 6.44
C ALA A 180 -7.80 12.28 6.69
N LEU A 181 -8.87 11.60 7.12
CA LEU A 181 -10.16 12.20 7.48
C LEU A 181 -10.20 12.73 8.92
N ALA A 182 -9.10 12.59 9.69
CA ALA A 182 -9.03 12.88 11.12
C ALA A 182 -10.09 12.12 11.97
N LEU A 183 -10.55 10.98 11.46
CA LEU A 183 -11.50 10.10 12.12
C LEU A 183 -10.77 9.17 13.08
N ARG A 184 -11.40 8.85 14.20
CA ARG A 184 -10.86 7.91 15.18
C ARG A 184 -11.86 6.77 15.37
N PRO A 185 -11.79 5.68 14.61
CA PRO A 185 -12.63 4.51 14.84
C PRO A 185 -12.56 4.10 16.33
N GLY A 186 -13.70 3.95 16.98
CA GLY A 186 -13.73 3.44 18.36
C GLY A 186 -13.57 1.92 18.38
N TYR A 187 -13.70 1.35 19.58
CA TYR A 187 -13.49 -0.08 19.79
C TYR A 187 -14.43 -0.95 18.95
N GLN A 188 -15.69 -0.52 18.77
CA GLN A 188 -16.66 -1.30 18.00
C GLN A 188 -16.35 -1.28 16.50
N ALA A 189 -16.06 -0.10 15.94
CA ALA A 189 -15.62 0.01 14.54
C ALA A 189 -14.38 -0.85 14.28
N GLY A 190 -13.36 -0.79 15.16
CA GLY A 190 -12.17 -1.63 15.02
C GLY A 190 -12.45 -3.14 15.11
N LYS A 191 -13.39 -3.55 15.96
CA LYS A 191 -13.82 -4.96 16.04
C LYS A 191 -14.55 -5.41 14.77
N LEU A 192 -15.38 -4.55 14.19
CA LEU A 192 -16.08 -4.82 12.95
C LEU A 192 -15.12 -4.88 11.76
N MET A 193 -14.16 -3.95 11.65
CA MET A 193 -13.13 -4.00 10.62
C MET A 193 -12.38 -5.35 10.63
N ASN A 194 -11.89 -5.77 11.80
CA ASN A 194 -11.19 -7.04 11.95
C ASN A 194 -12.05 -8.27 11.65
N LYS A 195 -13.37 -8.16 11.73
CA LYS A 195 -14.30 -9.29 11.51
C LYS A 195 -14.80 -9.33 10.07
N LEU A 196 -15.16 -8.18 9.53
CA LEU A 196 -15.85 -8.04 8.24
C LEU A 196 -14.89 -7.86 7.07
N PHE A 197 -13.66 -7.41 7.34
CA PHE A 197 -12.58 -7.35 6.34
C PHE A 197 -11.52 -8.44 6.56
N ALA A 198 -11.87 -9.52 7.27
CA ALA A 198 -11.03 -10.71 7.43
C ALA A 198 -11.14 -11.61 6.18
N PHE A 199 -10.62 -11.12 5.06
CA PHE A 199 -10.62 -11.87 3.81
C PHE A 199 -9.51 -12.94 3.85
N GLU A 200 -9.88 -14.18 4.19
CA GLU A 200 -8.96 -15.33 4.29
C GLU A 200 -8.61 -15.94 2.92
N SER A 201 -8.70 -15.17 1.83
CA SER A 201 -8.86 -15.70 0.48
C SER A 201 -7.96 -14.99 -0.55
N TRP A 202 -7.45 -15.76 -1.52
CA TRP A 202 -6.78 -15.32 -2.75
C TRP A 202 -7.76 -14.76 -3.79
N HIS A 203 -9.00 -14.50 -3.38
CA HIS A 203 -10.08 -13.98 -4.18
C HIS A 203 -10.65 -12.73 -3.52
N SER A 204 -10.97 -11.75 -4.38
CA SER A 204 -11.75 -10.59 -3.98
C SER A 204 -13.12 -11.02 -3.45
N PRO A 205 -13.61 -10.40 -2.36
CA PRO A 205 -15.00 -10.56 -1.96
C PRO A 205 -15.95 -10.04 -3.05
N PRO A 206 -17.18 -10.58 -3.14
CA PRO A 206 -18.23 -9.97 -3.94
C PRO A 206 -18.49 -8.51 -3.54
N GLU A 207 -18.85 -7.66 -4.51
CA GLU A 207 -19.11 -6.24 -4.28
C GLU A 207 -20.21 -6.00 -3.24
N GLU A 208 -21.27 -6.81 -3.26
CA GLU A 208 -22.39 -6.71 -2.31
C GLU A 208 -21.93 -6.97 -0.86
N GLU A 209 -21.09 -8.01 -0.65
CA GLU A 209 -20.55 -8.33 0.67
C GLU A 209 -19.61 -7.22 1.18
N LEU A 210 -18.83 -6.64 0.27
CA LEU A 210 -17.94 -5.52 0.55
C LEU A 210 -18.72 -4.28 0.98
N ARG A 211 -19.78 -3.94 0.25
CA ARG A 211 -20.66 -2.80 0.54
C ARG A 211 -21.37 -2.97 1.88
N GLU A 212 -21.99 -4.12 2.12
CA GLU A 212 -22.64 -4.41 3.41
C GLU A 212 -21.67 -4.33 4.59
N SER A 213 -20.45 -4.79 4.38
CA SER A 213 -19.40 -4.76 5.41
C SER A 213 -18.95 -3.33 5.70
N ALA A 214 -18.74 -2.54 4.65
CA ALA A 214 -18.38 -1.13 4.73
C ALA A 214 -19.46 -0.31 5.44
N GLU A 215 -20.75 -0.50 5.11
CA GLU A 215 -21.87 0.18 5.77
C GLU A 215 -21.90 -0.09 7.28
N LYS A 216 -21.74 -1.35 7.69
CA LYS A 216 -21.71 -1.74 9.12
C LYS A 216 -20.56 -1.08 9.87
N VAL A 217 -19.38 -0.97 9.25
CA VAL A 217 -18.23 -0.30 9.84
C VAL A 217 -18.45 1.22 9.88
N ALA A 218 -18.92 1.81 8.79
CA ALA A 218 -19.18 3.24 8.68
C ALA A 218 -20.21 3.72 9.72
N MET A 219 -21.29 2.98 9.90
CA MET A 219 -22.30 3.22 10.94
C MET A 219 -21.66 3.25 12.33
N ALA A 220 -20.82 2.26 12.66
CA ALA A 220 -20.13 2.23 13.94
C ALA A 220 -19.14 3.39 14.13
N VAL A 221 -18.50 3.87 13.07
CA VAL A 221 -17.61 5.05 13.11
C VAL A 221 -18.43 6.31 13.41
N VAL A 222 -19.52 6.55 12.67
CA VAL A 222 -20.37 7.75 12.84
C VAL A 222 -21.02 7.76 14.23
N GLU A 223 -21.52 6.62 14.72
CA GLU A 223 -22.04 6.51 16.09
C GLU A 223 -20.98 6.89 17.15
N ASP A 224 -19.73 6.44 16.96
CA ASP A 224 -18.64 6.74 17.89
C ASP A 224 -18.23 8.22 17.86
N GLU A 225 -18.36 8.90 16.72
CA GLU A 225 -18.19 10.35 16.61
C GLU A 225 -19.28 11.11 17.37
N GLY A 226 -20.56 10.77 17.13
CA GLY A 226 -21.71 11.38 17.81
C GLY A 226 -21.60 11.27 19.34
N ARG A 227 -21.23 10.09 19.85
CA ARG A 227 -20.99 9.87 21.30
C ARG A 227 -19.88 10.76 21.87
N ARG A 228 -18.87 11.14 21.07
CA ARG A 228 -17.79 12.03 21.52
C ARG A 228 -18.17 13.50 21.45
N ALA A 229 -18.94 13.89 20.44
CA ALA A 229 -19.47 15.24 20.32
C ALA A 229 -20.37 15.58 21.52
N HIS A 230 -21.22 14.65 21.96
CA HIS A 230 -22.10 14.82 23.13
C HIS A 230 -21.39 14.83 24.50
N ARG A 231 -20.10 14.46 24.57
CA ARG A 231 -19.32 14.43 25.82
C ARG A 231 -18.45 15.68 26.02
N LYS A 232 -18.39 16.57 25.03
CA LYS A 232 -17.71 17.87 25.10
C LYS A 232 -18.71 18.96 25.44
#